data_AF-A0AAU0SC16-F1
#
_entry.id   AF-A0AAU0SC16-F1
#
_cell.length_a   1.000
_cell.length_b   1.000
_cell.length_c   1.000
_cell.angle_alpha   90.00
_cell.angle_beta   90.00
_cell.angle_gamma   90.00
#
_symmetry.space_group_name_H-M   'P 1'
#
loop_
_entity.id
_entity.type
_entity.pdbx_description
1 polymer ?
#
loop_
_entity_poly.entity_id
_entity_poly.type
_entity_poly.pdbx_seq_one_letter_code
_entity_poly.pdbx_strand_id
1 'polypeptide(L)'
;MTTKIEAMQRINTAKGSKLLHEGNTMWSNCGRHGTDEGWWLNIPLARFQNDIHIILNRDSSKLFLHLTIKAREILSPAMKFRCKDQAAEIFIPAANMKRLADACPGGSKHSFNRNLQNEYRC
;
A
#
# COMPACT_ATOMS: atom_id res chain seq x y z
N MET A 1 -4.37 12.80 13.49
CA MET A 1 -3.63 12.41 12.28
C MET A 1 -2.74 11.26 12.69
N THR A 2 -2.84 10.11 12.06
CA THR A 2 -2.03 8.94 12.45
C THR A 2 -0.70 9.02 11.72
N THR A 3 0.41 8.93 12.44
CA THR A 3 1.75 8.92 11.85
C THR A 3 2.13 7.50 11.40
N LYS A 4 3.10 7.41 10.47
CA LYS A 4 3.68 6.14 10.03
C LYS A 4 4.21 5.30 11.21
N ILE A 5 4.89 5.95 12.16
CA ILE A 5 5.48 5.30 13.33
C ILE A 5 4.39 4.71 14.23
N GLU A 6 3.35 5.49 14.55
CA GLU A 6 2.23 5.03 15.37
C GLU A 6 1.49 3.86 14.71
N ALA A 7 1.27 3.91 13.39
CA ALA A 7 0.63 2.81 12.67
C ALA A 7 1.50 1.53 12.70
N MET A 8 2.80 1.64 12.46
CA MET A 8 3.73 0.50 12.57
C MET A 8 3.72 -0.10 13.98
N GLN A 9 3.74 0.73 15.03
CA GLN A 9 3.66 0.28 16.41
C GLN A 9 2.36 -0.46 16.68
N ARG A 10 1.21 0.07 16.26
CA ARG A 10 -0.10 -0.58 16.42
C ARG A 10 -0.14 -1.94 15.71
N ILE A 11 0.39 -2.04 14.49
CA ILE A 11 0.46 -3.29 13.74
C ILE A 11 1.36 -4.31 14.44
N ASN A 12 2.57 -3.89 14.85
CA ASN A 12 3.52 -4.74 15.54
C ASN A 12 2.96 -5.27 16.86
N THR A 13 2.31 -4.42 17.66
CA THR A 13 1.61 -4.81 18.89
C THR A 13 0.50 -5.81 18.61
N ALA A 14 -0.36 -5.56 17.62
CA ALA A 14 -1.45 -6.47 17.25
C ALA A 14 -0.94 -7.83 16.74
N LYS A 15 0.25 -7.87 16.14
CA LYS A 15 0.91 -9.09 15.65
C LYS A 15 1.84 -9.74 16.69
N GLY A 16 2.02 -9.14 17.87
CA GLY A 16 2.95 -9.62 18.90
C GLY A 16 4.41 -9.70 18.44
N SER A 17 4.81 -8.95 17.40
CA SER A 17 6.14 -9.06 16.77
C SER A 17 6.62 -7.72 16.21
N LYS A 18 7.94 -7.48 16.20
CA LYS A 18 8.55 -6.29 15.58
C LYS A 18 8.77 -6.49 14.08
N LEU A 19 7.69 -6.76 13.35
CA LEU A 19 7.72 -7.08 11.93
C LEU A 19 7.96 -5.84 11.05
N LEU A 20 7.26 -4.74 11.33
CA LEU A 20 7.32 -3.50 10.55
C LEU A 20 8.38 -2.56 11.12
N HIS A 21 9.20 -2.01 10.23
CA HIS A 21 10.17 -0.96 10.49
C HIS A 21 10.33 -0.05 9.27
N GLU A 22 11.06 1.06 9.38
CA GLU A 22 11.12 2.07 8.32
C GLU A 22 11.63 1.53 6.98
N GLY A 23 12.63 0.66 7.02
CA GLY A 23 13.24 0.04 5.84
C GLY A 23 12.30 -0.86 5.02
N ASN A 24 11.33 -1.55 5.64
CA ASN A 24 10.44 -2.52 4.98
C ASN A 24 8.99 -2.04 4.84
N THR A 25 8.66 -0.88 5.40
CA THR A 25 7.29 -0.35 5.43
C THR A 25 7.14 0.88 4.55
N MET A 26 6.19 0.81 3.62
CA MET A 26 5.72 1.94 2.84
C MET A 26 4.50 2.58 3.47
N TRP A 27 4.37 3.89 3.27
CA TRP A 27 3.29 4.70 3.81
C TRP A 27 2.71 5.58 2.70
N SER A 28 1.39 5.62 2.58
CA SER A 28 0.68 6.58 1.76
C SER A 28 -0.46 7.19 2.55
N ASN A 29 -0.55 8.51 2.54
CA ASN A 29 -1.76 9.20 2.96
C ASN A 29 -2.76 9.23 1.80
N CYS A 30 -4.04 9.12 2.14
CA CYS A 30 -5.14 9.32 1.21
C CYS A 30 -5.17 10.80 0.81
N GLY A 31 -5.23 11.08 -0.49
CA GLY A 31 -5.23 12.44 -1.02
C GLY A 31 -6.02 12.53 -2.31
N ARG A 32 -6.32 13.77 -2.72
CA ARG A 32 -6.94 14.03 -4.02
C ARG A 32 -5.89 13.99 -5.13
N HIS A 33 -6.26 13.37 -6.24
CA HIS A 33 -5.50 13.33 -7.47
C HIS A 33 -6.43 13.57 -8.65
N GLY A 34 -6.39 14.78 -9.22
CA GLY A 34 -7.41 15.22 -10.17
C GLY A 34 -8.79 15.23 -9.52
N THR A 35 -9.73 14.46 -10.09
CA THR A 35 -11.09 14.31 -9.57
C THR A 35 -11.25 13.17 -8.56
N ASP A 36 -10.26 12.29 -8.44
CA ASP A 36 -10.36 11.08 -7.61
C ASP A 36 -9.65 11.26 -6.25
N GLU A 37 -10.13 10.56 -5.24
CA GLU A 37 -9.47 10.44 -3.93
C GLU A 37 -8.88 9.04 -3.80
N GLY A 38 -7.63 8.92 -3.35
CA GLY A 38 -6.99 7.61 -3.17
C GLY A 38 -5.56 7.68 -2.64
N TRP A 39 -4.88 6.55 -2.73
CA TRP A 39 -3.49 6.39 -2.34
C TRP A 39 -2.60 6.23 -3.55
N TRP A 40 -1.49 6.96 -3.55
CA TRP A 40 -0.44 6.85 -4.55
C TRP A 40 0.74 6.10 -3.95
N LEU A 41 1.12 5.00 -4.60
CA LEU A 41 2.26 4.20 -4.23
C LEU A 41 3.30 4.26 -5.34
N ASN A 42 4.53 4.52 -4.93
CA ASN A 42 5.69 4.43 -5.79
C ASN A 42 6.61 3.34 -5.23
N ILE A 43 6.53 2.12 -5.77
CA ILE A 43 7.25 0.95 -5.24
C ILE A 43 8.46 0.67 -6.14
N PRO A 44 9.71 0.86 -5.68
CA PRO A 44 10.89 0.50 -6.47
C PRO A 44 10.83 -0.97 -6.89
N LEU A 45 11.13 -1.28 -8.15
CA LEU A 45 10.99 -2.64 -8.69
C LEU A 45 11.83 -3.67 -7.92
N ALA A 46 12.99 -3.25 -7.39
CA ALA A 46 13.83 -4.09 -6.55
C ALA A 46 13.16 -4.53 -5.23
N ARG A 47 12.17 -3.78 -4.71
CA ARG A 47 11.48 -4.13 -3.46
C ARG A 47 10.61 -5.37 -3.58
N PHE A 48 10.14 -5.72 -4.79
CA PHE A 48 9.34 -6.94 -5.01
C PHE A 48 10.12 -8.24 -4.79
N GLN A 49 11.46 -8.16 -4.61
CA GLN A 49 12.27 -9.30 -4.20
C GLN A 49 12.12 -9.67 -2.72
N ASN A 50 11.58 -8.77 -1.89
CA ASN A 50 11.40 -8.92 -0.45
C ASN A 50 9.92 -8.77 -0.06
N ASP A 51 9.58 -9.13 1.18
CA ASP A 51 8.26 -8.81 1.74
C ASP A 51 8.11 -7.27 1.81
N ILE A 52 6.99 -6.76 1.30
CA ILE A 52 6.65 -5.34 1.31
C ILE A 52 5.45 -5.14 2.22
N HIS A 53 5.61 -4.33 3.26
CA HIS A 53 4.49 -3.83 4.04
C HIS A 53 4.04 -2.48 3.52
N ILE A 54 2.75 -2.30 3.31
CA ILE A 54 2.17 -1.05 2.83
C ILE A 54 1.10 -0.63 3.84
N ILE A 55 1.17 0.61 4.28
CA ILE A 55 0.16 1.23 5.12
C ILE A 55 -0.55 2.33 4.31
N LEU A 56 -1.85 2.14 4.11
CA LEU A 56 -2.73 3.09 3.43
C LEU A 56 -3.53 3.86 4.49
N ASN A 57 -3.10 5.09 4.80
CA ASN A 57 -3.72 5.91 5.83
C ASN A 57 -4.84 6.77 5.27
N ARG A 58 -5.99 6.83 5.96
CA ARG A 58 -7.10 7.71 5.63
C ARG A 58 -7.51 8.49 6.87
N ASP A 59 -6.93 9.67 7.02
CA ASP A 59 -7.16 10.54 8.17
C ASP A 59 -8.63 10.97 8.29
N SER A 60 -9.32 11.22 7.17
CA SER A 60 -10.74 11.65 7.14
C SER A 60 -11.68 10.65 7.82
N SER A 61 -11.38 9.36 7.74
CA SER A 61 -12.15 8.28 8.37
C SER A 61 -11.46 7.65 9.57
N LYS A 62 -10.36 8.27 10.06
CA LYS A 62 -9.55 7.78 11.19
C LYS A 62 -9.25 6.28 11.09
N LEU A 63 -8.82 5.80 9.93
CA LEU A 63 -8.42 4.40 9.74
C LEU A 63 -7.16 4.30 8.91
N PHE A 64 -6.49 3.17 9.03
CA PHE A 64 -5.48 2.77 8.08
C PHE A 64 -5.60 1.28 7.74
N LEU A 65 -5.21 0.93 6.51
CA LEU A 65 -5.14 -0.44 6.04
C LEU A 65 -3.70 -0.92 6.06
N HIS A 66 -3.49 -2.16 6.49
CA HIS A 66 -2.19 -2.83 6.37
C HIS A 66 -2.26 -3.89 5.27
N LEU A 67 -1.43 -3.74 4.25
CA LEU A 67 -1.26 -4.70 3.18
C LEU A 67 0.14 -5.30 3.24
N THR A 68 0.25 -6.56 2.84
CA THR A 68 1.54 -7.25 2.68
C THR A 68 1.59 -7.95 1.33
N ILE A 69 2.60 -7.58 0.53
CA ILE A 69 2.96 -8.30 -0.70
C ILE A 69 4.15 -9.18 -0.34
N LYS A 70 4.04 -10.48 -0.56
CA LYS A 70 5.11 -11.42 -0.25
C LYS A 70 6.25 -11.30 -1.27
N ALA A 71 7.46 -11.59 -0.81
CA ALA A 71 8.64 -11.67 -1.66
C ALA A 71 8.33 -12.54 -2.90
N ARG A 72 8.60 -11.98 -4.08
CA ARG A 72 8.39 -12.66 -5.38
C ARG A 72 6.95 -13.10 -5.67
N GLU A 73 5.96 -12.60 -4.93
CA GLU A 73 4.54 -12.81 -5.25
C GLU A 73 4.18 -12.20 -6.61
N ILE A 74 4.85 -11.09 -6.96
CA ILE A 74 4.77 -10.45 -8.27
C ILE A 74 6.12 -10.61 -8.95
N LEU A 75 6.23 -11.61 -9.84
CA LEU A 75 7.49 -12.00 -10.50
C LEU A 75 7.99 -10.95 -11.51
N SER A 76 7.08 -10.33 -12.26
CA SER A 76 7.42 -9.35 -13.31
C SER A 76 6.69 -8.02 -13.06
N PRO A 77 7.07 -7.26 -12.00
CA PRO A 77 6.37 -6.03 -11.65
C PRO A 77 6.39 -5.00 -12.78
N ALA A 78 7.48 -4.94 -13.56
CA ALA A 78 7.61 -4.04 -14.72
C ALA A 78 6.64 -4.34 -15.87
N MET A 79 6.18 -5.59 -15.99
CA MET A 79 5.18 -5.98 -16.99
C MET A 79 3.75 -5.84 -16.47
N LYS A 80 3.59 -5.69 -15.14
CA LYS A 80 2.30 -5.68 -14.47
C LYS A 80 1.84 -4.25 -14.15
N PHE A 81 2.75 -3.41 -13.70
CA PHE A 81 2.42 -2.04 -13.33
C PHE A 81 2.94 -1.07 -14.38
N ARG A 82 2.27 0.07 -14.48
CA ARG A 82 2.89 1.24 -15.09
C ARG A 82 4.17 1.56 -14.31
N CYS A 83 5.26 1.78 -15.01
CA CYS A 83 6.54 2.05 -14.39
C CYS A 83 7.10 3.40 -14.82
N LYS A 84 7.71 4.09 -13.86
CA LYS A 84 8.46 5.33 -14.07
C LYS A 84 9.67 5.29 -13.14
N ASP A 85 10.85 5.68 -13.64
CA ASP A 85 12.09 5.78 -12.85
C ASP A 85 12.42 4.50 -12.03
N GLN A 86 12.32 3.32 -12.66
CA GLN A 86 12.55 2.01 -12.02
C GLN A 86 11.64 1.69 -10.83
N ALA A 87 10.45 2.27 -10.82
CA ALA A 87 9.46 2.03 -9.79
C ALA A 87 8.05 1.87 -10.39
N ALA A 88 7.25 1.04 -9.74
CA ALA A 88 5.86 0.80 -10.07
C ALA A 88 5.00 1.94 -9.53
N GLU A 89 4.32 2.65 -10.44
CA GLU A 89 3.35 3.70 -10.16
C GLU A 89 1.97 3.06 -10.01
N ILE A 90 1.42 3.09 -8.80
CA ILE A 90 0.14 2.47 -8.47
C ILE A 90 -0.77 3.50 -7.83
N PHE A 91 -2.00 3.59 -8.31
CA PHE A 91 -3.05 4.39 -7.71
C PHE A 91 -4.17 3.48 -7.23
N ILE A 92 -4.52 3.57 -5.94
CA ILE A 92 -5.61 2.81 -5.34
C ILE A 92 -6.72 3.80 -4.96
N PRO A 93 -7.88 3.80 -5.65
CA PRO A 93 -8.99 4.69 -5.33
C PRO A 93 -9.59 4.39 -3.94
N ALA A 94 -9.84 5.43 -3.15
CA ALA A 94 -10.49 5.33 -1.84
C ALA A 94 -12.03 5.35 -1.91
N ALA A 95 -12.60 5.50 -3.11
CA ALA A 95 -14.03 5.50 -3.36
C ALA A 95 -14.71 4.16 -2.98
N ASN A 96 -13.97 3.05 -3.06
CA ASN A 96 -14.47 1.73 -2.65
C ASN A 96 -13.40 0.95 -1.87
N MET A 97 -13.49 1.00 -0.56
CA MET A 97 -12.61 0.28 0.38
C MET A 97 -12.65 -1.26 0.23
N LYS A 98 -13.69 -1.82 -0.40
CA LYS A 98 -13.79 -3.26 -0.71
C LYS A 98 -13.06 -3.64 -1.99
N ARG A 99 -12.60 -2.66 -2.76
CA ARG A 99 -11.90 -2.86 -4.03
C ARG A 99 -10.56 -2.12 -4.02
N LEU A 100 -9.58 -2.74 -3.38
CA LEU A 100 -8.20 -2.27 -3.40
C LEU A 100 -7.56 -2.73 -4.70
N ALA A 101 -7.72 -1.98 -5.79
CA ALA A 101 -7.14 -2.31 -7.08
C ALA A 101 -6.41 -1.13 -7.70
N ASP A 102 -5.34 -1.42 -8.43
CA ASP A 102 -4.64 -0.45 -9.24
C ASP A 102 -5.59 0.15 -10.30
N ALA A 103 -5.64 1.48 -10.36
CA ALA A 103 -6.43 2.26 -11.30
C ALA A 103 -5.56 3.20 -12.16
N CYS A 104 -4.24 3.08 -12.11
CA CYS A 104 -3.35 3.83 -13.01
C CYS A 104 -3.70 3.53 -14.48
N PRO A 105 -3.89 4.56 -15.34
CA PRO A 105 -4.02 4.37 -16.77
C PRO A 105 -2.80 3.63 -17.34
N GLY A 106 -3.05 2.53 -18.04
CA GLY A 106 -1.99 1.64 -18.57
C GLY A 106 -1.45 0.59 -17.59
N GLY A 107 -1.94 0.55 -16.34
CA GLY A 107 -1.62 -0.50 -15.38
C GLY A 107 -2.47 -1.76 -15.55
N SER A 108 -2.09 -2.89 -14.92
CA SER A 108 -2.77 -4.19 -15.08
C SER A 108 -4.09 -4.34 -14.32
N LYS A 109 -4.62 -3.29 -13.67
CA LYS A 109 -5.78 -3.38 -12.77
C LYS A 109 -5.59 -4.40 -11.63
N HIS A 110 -4.35 -4.55 -11.16
CA HIS A 110 -4.01 -5.56 -10.17
C HIS A 110 -4.81 -5.35 -8.87
N SER A 111 -5.40 -6.44 -8.35
CA SER A 111 -6.13 -6.44 -7.09
C SER A 111 -5.21 -6.76 -5.92
N PHE A 112 -5.17 -5.85 -4.95
CA PHE A 112 -4.48 -5.98 -3.67
C PHE A 112 -5.37 -6.50 -2.53
N ASN A 113 -6.63 -6.85 -2.81
CA ASN A 113 -7.55 -7.34 -1.77
C ASN A 113 -7.02 -8.58 -1.04
N ARG A 114 -6.27 -9.46 -1.74
CA ARG A 114 -5.65 -10.65 -1.12
C ARG A 114 -4.44 -10.28 -0.24
N ASN A 115 -3.85 -9.12 -0.46
CA ASN A 115 -2.71 -8.62 0.30
C ASN A 115 -3.15 -7.91 1.58
N LEU A 116 -4.43 -7.52 1.69
CA LEU A 116 -4.98 -6.91 2.89
C LEU A 116 -4.87 -7.85 4.08
N GLN A 117 -4.13 -7.41 5.10
CA GLN A 117 -3.93 -8.15 6.35
C GLN A 117 -4.97 -7.76 7.39
N ASN A 118 -5.21 -6.45 7.55
CA ASN A 118 -6.20 -5.93 8.47
C ASN A 118 -6.53 -4.45 8.22
N GLU A 119 -7.68 -4.01 8.76
CA GLU A 119 -8.07 -2.62 8.93
C GLU A 119 -7.89 -2.23 10.40
N TYR A 120 -7.33 -1.05 10.66
CA TYR A 120 -7.13 -0.52 12.00
C TYR A 120 -7.85 0.82 12.15
N ARG A 121 -8.65 0.94 13.21
CA ARG A 121 -9.36 2.18 13.56
C ARG A 121 -8.55 3.00 14.56
N CYS A 122 -8.54 4.31 14.37
CA CYS A 122 -7.75 5.28 15.12
C CYS A 122 -8.57 6.15 16.06
#